data_AF-A6KRN5-F1
#
_entry.id   AF-A6KRN5-F1
#
_cell.length_a   1.000
_cell.length_b   1.000
_cell.length_c   1.000
_cell.angle_alpha   90.00
_cell.angle_beta   90.00
_cell.angle_gamma   90.00
#
_symmetry.space_group_name_H-M   'P 1'
#
loop_
_entity.id
_entity.type
_entity.pdbx_description
1 polymer ?
#
loop_
_entity_poly.entity_id
_entity_poly.type
_entity_poly.pdbx_seq_one_letter_code
_entity_poly.pdbx_strand_id
1 'polypeptide(L)' 'MSDVTVDWIDKHQLQRLDEMLIVVDENDKVIGADTKRNCHQNKNIEKGLLHRAFSVVLFNSEKKVLIQRRADTKLTFP' A
#
# COMPACT_ATOMS: atom_id res chain seq x y z
N MET A 1 13.74 -14.63 12.11
CA MET A 1 12.87 -13.76 11.29
C MET A 1 12.85 -14.41 9.93
N SER A 2 11.76 -15.10 9.56
CA SER A 2 11.66 -15.69 8.23
C SER A 2 11.34 -14.56 7.25
N ASP A 3 12.36 -14.08 6.55
CA ASP A 3 12.18 -13.19 5.41
C ASP A 3 11.33 -13.93 4.39
N VAL A 4 10.09 -13.47 4.21
CA VAL A 4 9.22 -13.95 3.14
C VAL A 4 9.91 -13.59 1.84
N THR A 5 10.44 -14.60 1.16
CA THR A 5 10.98 -14.46 -0.19
C THR A 5 9.82 -14.08 -1.10
N VAL A 6 9.83 -12.83 -1.55
CA VAL A 6 8.86 -12.29 -2.51
C VAL A 6 9.50 -12.33 -3.89
N ASP A 7 9.48 -13.52 -4.50
CA ASP A 7 10.13 -13.83 -5.77
C ASP A 7 9.44 -13.17 -6.99
N TRP A 8 8.16 -12.81 -6.87
CA TRP A 8 7.41 -12.13 -7.92
C TRP A 8 7.63 -10.61 -7.98
N ILE A 9 8.35 -10.03 -7.02
CA ILE A 9 8.46 -8.57 -6.87
C ILE A 9 9.73 -8.05 -7.55
N ASP A 10 9.58 -7.00 -8.38
CA ASP A 10 10.72 -6.34 -9.01
C ASP A 10 11.50 -5.41 -8.05
N LYS A 11 12.73 -5.05 -8.43
CA LYS A 11 13.61 -4.20 -7.62
C LYS A 11 12.98 -2.85 -7.25
N HIS A 12 12.17 -2.29 -8.14
CA HIS A 12 11.53 -1.00 -7.91
C HIS A 12 10.42 -1.13 -6.87
N GLN A 13 9.56 -2.16 -6.95
CA GLN A 13 8.56 -2.43 -5.93
C GLN A 13 9.18 -2.73 -4.56
N LEU A 14 10.34 -3.42 -4.51
CA LEU A 14 11.08 -3.66 -3.27
C LEU A 14 11.57 -2.36 -2.62
N GLN A 15 12.19 -1.47 -3.40
CA GLN A 15 12.66 -0.16 -2.89
C GLN A 15 11.51 0.67 -2.29
N ARG A 16 10.33 0.59 -2.90
CA ARG A 16 9.15 1.31 -2.43
C ARG A 16 8.59 0.79 -1.10
N LEU A 17 9.01 -0.38 -0.63
CA LEU A 17 8.59 -0.90 0.67
C LEU A 17 9.15 -0.07 1.84
N ASP A 18 10.20 0.70 1.61
CA ASP A 18 10.81 1.59 2.59
C ASP A 18 10.20 3.01 2.56
N GLU A 19 9.22 3.29 1.68
CA GLU A 19 8.47 4.54 1.68
C GLU A 19 7.78 4.76 3.05
N MET A 20 7.99 5.94 3.65
CA MET A 20 7.31 6.33 4.88
C MET A 20 5.87 6.76 4.59
N LEU A 21 4.92 6.13 5.28
CA LEU A 21 3.48 6.41 5.19
C LEU A 21 3.00 7.13 6.46
N ILE A 22 1.87 7.85 6.33
CA ILE A 22 1.24 8.57 7.44
C ILE A 22 0.39 7.58 8.25
N VAL A 23 0.78 7.34 9.50
CA VAL A 23 0.02 6.48 10.43
C VAL A 23 -1.04 7.34 11.12
N VAL A 24 -2.26 6.82 11.19
CA VAL A 24 -3.43 7.53 11.72
C VAL A 24 -4.20 6.68 12.73
N ASP A 25 -5.02 7.32 13.55
CA ASP A 25 -6.08 6.64 14.31
C ASP A 25 -7.36 6.47 13.45
N GLU A 26 -8.38 5.82 14.02
CA GLU A 26 -9.66 5.58 13.34
C GLU A 26 -10.44 6.87 12.99
N ASN A 27 -10.06 8.01 13.57
CA ASN A 27 -10.66 9.32 13.32
C ASN A 27 -9.84 10.15 12.33
N ASP A 28 -8.93 9.50 11.57
CA ASP A 28 -8.02 10.13 10.62
C ASP A 28 -7.10 11.20 11.27
N LYS A 29 -6.78 11.08 12.56
CA LYS A 29 -5.78 11.93 13.20
C LYS A 29 -4.40 11.32 13.02
N VAL A 30 -3.43 12.15 12.60
CA VAL A 30 -2.03 11.71 12.44
C VAL A 30 -1.45 11.38 13.81
N ILE A 31 -0.93 10.16 13.96
CA ILE A 31 -0.28 9.69 15.19
C ILE A 31 1.19 9.30 14.98
N GLY A 32 1.67 9.26 13.73
CA GLY A 32 3.07 9.00 13.42
C GLY A 32 3.33 8.68 11.96
N ALA A 33 4.43 7.97 11.71
CA ALA A 33 4.80 7.46 10.40
C ALA A 33 5.43 6.07 10.52
N ASP A 34 5.21 5.21 9.53
CA ASP A 34 5.83 3.88 9.46
C ASP A 34 6.01 3.47 7.98
N THR A 35 6.89 2.51 7.72
CA THR A 35 7.21 2.04 6.37
C THR A 35 6.01 1.38 5.69
N LYS A 36 5.96 1.47 4.36
CA LYS A 36 4.99 0.75 3.53
C LYS A 36 4.99 -0.74 3.86
N ARG A 37 6.17 -1.34 4.07
CA ARG A 37 6.34 -2.72 4.50
C ARG A 37 5.54 -3.04 5.76
N ASN A 38 5.71 -2.26 6.83
CA ASN A 38 5.05 -2.52 8.10
C ASN A 38 3.53 -2.28 8.02
N CYS A 39 3.12 -1.21 7.35
CA CYS A 39 1.72 -0.82 7.15
C CYS A 39 0.88 -1.85 6.38
N HIS A 40 1.51 -2.72 5.59
CA HIS A 40 0.81 -3.73 4.77
C HIS A 40 1.02 -5.18 5.25
N GLN A 41 1.59 -5.37 6.45
CA GLN A 41 1.71 -6.70 7.06
C GLN A 41 0.49 -7.02 7.93
N ASN A 42 -0.20 -8.13 7.65
CA ASN A 42 -1.39 -8.56 8.42
C ASN A 42 -1.13 -8.60 9.93
N LYS A 43 0.03 -9.12 10.38
CA LYS A 43 0.40 -9.16 11.81
C LYS A 43 0.41 -7.79 12.51
N ASN A 44 0.58 -6.69 11.76
CA ASN A 44 0.58 -5.33 12.29
C ASN A 44 -0.82 -4.71 12.15
N ILE A 45 -1.51 -4.98 11.05
CA ILE A 45 -2.91 -4.58 10.83
C ILE A 45 -3.82 -5.18 11.92
N GLU A 46 -3.64 -6.47 12.24
CA GLU A 46 -4.35 -7.17 13.32
C GLU A 46 -4.06 -6.59 14.72
N LYS A 47 -2.96 -5.83 14.86
CA LYS A 47 -2.63 -5.07 16.09
C LYS A 47 -3.17 -3.63 16.07
N GLY A 48 -3.93 -3.24 15.05
CA GLY A 48 -4.53 -1.92 14.89
C GLY A 48 -3.67 -0.91 14.13
N LEU A 49 -2.59 -1.33 13.45
CA LEU A 49 -1.81 -0.40 12.62
C LEU A 49 -2.64 0.07 11.42
N LEU A 50 -2.95 1.37 11.38
CA LEU A 50 -3.72 2.03 10.33
C LEU A 50 -2.89 3.15 9.69
N HIS A 51 -2.95 3.26 8.35
CA HIS A 51 -2.28 4.33 7.61
C HIS A 51 -3.24 5.00 6.64
N ARG A 52 -3.02 6.30 6.40
CA ARG A 52 -3.81 7.08 5.45
C ARG A 52 -3.48 6.66 4.01
N ALA A 53 -4.51 6.56 3.19
CA ALA A 53 -4.41 6.23 1.76
C ALA A 53 -5.41 7.05 0.94
N PHE A 54 -5.34 6.95 -0.38
CA PHE A 54 -6.29 7.57 -1.30
C PHE A 54 -6.60 6.64 -2.48
N SER A 55 -7.76 6.86 -3.09
CA SER A 55 -8.19 6.21 -4.32
C SER A 55 -8.60 7.28 -5.33
N VAL A 56 -8.23 7.08 -6.60
CA VAL A 56 -8.61 7.96 -7.70
C VAL A 56 -9.56 7.22 -8.63
N VAL A 57 -10.69 7.85 -8.95
CA VAL A 57 -11.59 7.42 -10.03
C VAL A 57 -11.56 8.51 -11.10
N LEU A 58 -10.94 8.20 -12.24
CA LEU A 58 -10.71 9.17 -13.32
C LEU A 58 -11.70 8.91 -14.47
N PHE A 59 -12.39 9.96 -14.92
CA PHE A 59 -13.29 9.94 -16.07
C PHE A 59 -12.75 10.80 -17.21
N ASN A 60 -12.89 10.35 -18.45
CA ASN A 60 -12.62 11.18 -19.63
C ASN A 60 -13.84 12.06 -20.00
N SER A 61 -13.71 12.90 -21.03
CA SER A 61 -14.81 13.76 -21.53
C SER A 61 -16.05 13.00 -22.02
N GLU A 62 -15.91 11.71 -22.31
CA GLU A 62 -17.01 10.81 -22.68
C GLU A 62 -17.64 10.09 -21.47
N LYS A 63 -17.27 10.47 -20.23
CA LYS A 63 -17.73 9.85 -18.98
C LYS A 63 -17.36 8.35 -18.84
N LYS A 64 -16.31 7.90 -19.53
CA LYS A 64 -15.74 6.54 -19.35
C LYS A 64 -14.71 6.56 -18.22
N VAL A 65 -14.73 5.51 -17.39
CA VAL A 65 -13.80 5.36 -16.26
C VAL A 65 -12.51 4.68 -16.68
N LEU A 66 -11.37 5.16 -16.17
CA LEU A 66 -10.09 4.46 -16.29
C LEU A 66 -10.02 3.28 -15.32
N ILE A 67 -9.92 2.07 -15.85
CA ILE A 67 -9.72 0.84 -15.07
C ILE A 67 -8.26 0.40 -15.16
N GLN A 68 -7.63 0.18 -14.01
CA GLN A 68 -6.29 -0.39 -13.96
C GLN A 68 -6.34 -1.91 -13.82
N ARG A 69 -5.50 -2.63 -14.57
CA ARG A 69 -5.04 -3.97 -14.20
C ARG A 69 -3.68 -3.79 -13.54
N ARG A 70 -3.52 -4.32 -12.33
CA ARG A 70 -2.25 -4.24 -11.60
C ARG A 70 -1.20 -5.09 -12.32
N ALA A 71 0.07 -4.75 -12.12
CA ALA A 71 1.16 -5.55 -12.64
C ALA A 71 1.38 -6.75 -11.72
N ASP A 72 1.77 -7.88 -12.30
CA ASP A 72 2.05 -9.10 -11.54
C ASP A 72 3.17 -8.90 -10.50
N THR A 73 3.99 -7.85 -10.64
CA THR A 73 5.07 -7.52 -9.70
C THR A 73 4.63 -6.76 -8.44
N LYS A 74 3.35 -6.40 -8.31
CA LYS A 74 2.84 -5.69 -7.13
C LYS A 74 2.84 -6.61 -5.90
N LEU A 75 3.31 -6.12 -4.76
CA LEU A 75 3.30 -6.88 -3.50
C LEU A 75 1.89 -7.32 -3.09
N THR A 76 0.95 -6.38 -3.05
CA THR A 76 -0.44 -6.65 -2.69
C THR A 76 -1.30 -6.66 -3.95
N PHE A 77 -2.17 -7.67 -4.08
CA PHE A 77 -3.10 -7.82 -5.22
C PHE A 77 -2.39 -7.69 -6.59
N PRO A 78 -1.39 -8.53 -6.91
CA PRO A 78 -0.83 -8.61 -8.27
C PRO A 78 -1.91 -8.94 -9.30
#